data_AF-A0A6I6EPD5-F1
#
_entry.id   AF-A0A6I6EPD5-F1
#
_cell.length_a   1.000
_cell.length_b   1.000
_cell.length_c   1.000
_cell.angle_alpha   90.00
_cell.angle_beta   90.00
_cell.angle_gamma   90.00
#
_symmetry.space_group_name_H-M   'P 1'
#
loop_
_entity.id
_entity.type
_entity.pdbx_description
1 polymer ?
#
loop_
_entity_poly.entity_id
_entity_poly.type
_entity_poly.pdbx_seq_one_letter_code
_entity_poly.pdbx_strand_id
1 'polypeptide(L)'
;MKKILLGIVLFGTIILSGCGNKTVIDTKYTFTKAKIVIGNEILELNVEQWRDYDDSDQIQIIDENGKVYLTHSSNILLMSE
;
A
#
# COMPACT_ATOMS: atom_id res chain seq x y z
N MET A 1 0.14 -10.81 36.82
CA MET A 1 1.23 -10.00 36.22
C MET A 1 1.87 -10.68 34.99
N LYS A 2 2.39 -11.91 35.10
CA LYS A 2 3.01 -12.65 33.96
C LYS A 2 2.10 -12.80 32.73
N LYS A 3 0.79 -13.05 32.94
CA LYS A 3 -0.22 -13.17 31.86
C LYS A 3 -0.58 -11.85 31.18
N ILE A 4 -0.50 -10.74 31.92
CA ILE A 4 -0.74 -9.38 31.38
C ILE A 4 0.45 -8.96 30.53
N LEU A 5 1.67 -9.29 30.98
CA LEU A 5 2.90 -9.06 30.22
C LEU A 5 2.91 -9.81 28.89
N LEU A 6 2.45 -11.08 28.88
CA LEU A 6 2.32 -11.86 27.64
C LEU A 6 1.33 -11.23 26.64
N GLY A 7 0.21 -10.70 27.14
CA GLY A 7 -0.79 -10.03 26.29
C GLY A 7 -0.25 -8.77 25.63
N ILE A 8 0.55 -7.98 26.35
CA ILE A 8 1.18 -6.75 25.84
C ILE A 8 2.23 -7.09 24.77
N VAL A 9 3.02 -8.15 24.98
CA VAL A 9 4.02 -8.58 23.99
C VAL A 9 3.36 -9.09 22.71
N LEU A 10 2.25 -9.83 22.80
CA LEU A 10 1.52 -10.34 21.64
C LEU A 10 0.79 -9.23 20.86
N PHE A 11 0.31 -8.20 21.55
CA PHE A 11 -0.29 -7.02 20.90
C PHE A 11 0.77 -6.10 20.27
N GLY A 12 1.94 -6.00 20.90
CA GLY A 12 3.08 -5.22 20.38
C GLY A 12 3.62 -5.76 19.05
N THR A 13 3.63 -7.07 18.84
CA THR A 13 4.11 -7.68 17.58
C THR A 13 3.19 -7.40 16.38
N ILE A 14 1.90 -7.11 16.59
CA ILE A 14 0.95 -6.76 15.51
C ILE A 14 1.17 -5.33 15.03
N ILE A 15 1.65 -4.44 15.91
CA ILE A 15 1.90 -3.02 15.62
C ILE A 15 3.23 -2.83 14.88
N LEU A 16 4.20 -3.74 15.07
CA LEU A 16 5.54 -3.69 14.46
C LEU A 16 5.62 -4.33 13.06
N SER A 17 4.57 -4.99 12.59
CA SER A 17 4.43 -5.43 11.20
C SER A 17 3.81 -4.36 10.27
N GLY A 18 3.79 -3.09 10.70
CA GLY A 18 3.27 -1.94 9.94
C GLY A 18 4.09 -1.51 8.71
N CYS A 19 4.89 -2.43 8.13
CA CYS A 19 5.38 -2.35 6.76
C CYS A 19 4.46 -3.17 5.84
N GLY A 20 3.18 -2.87 5.91
CA GLY A 20 2.13 -3.35 5.02
C GLY A 20 1.06 -2.28 5.03
N ASN A 21 0.48 -1.96 3.87
CA ASN A 21 -0.68 -1.07 3.65
C ASN A 21 -1.29 -0.51 4.94
N LYS A 22 -1.39 0.83 5.06
CA LYS A 22 -2.18 1.51 6.09
C LYS A 22 -3.65 1.07 5.95
N THR A 23 -3.98 -0.13 6.41
CA THR A 23 -5.26 -0.75 6.15
C THR A 23 -5.45 -1.89 7.15
N VAL A 24 -5.40 -1.56 8.43
CA VAL A 24 -6.29 -2.24 9.36
C VAL A 24 -7.69 -1.75 8.99
N ILE A 25 -8.30 -2.41 8.00
CA ILE A 25 -9.73 -2.33 7.63
C ILE A 25 -10.15 -1.01 6.95
N ASP A 26 -9.54 -0.68 5.82
CA ASP A 26 -10.23 0.08 4.77
C ASP A 26 -10.29 -0.74 3.49
N THR A 27 -11.31 -1.61 3.41
CA THR A 27 -11.56 -2.45 2.24
C THR A 27 -12.28 -1.71 1.12
N LYS A 28 -12.53 -0.39 1.24
CA LYS A 28 -13.25 0.37 0.21
C LYS A 28 -12.39 0.66 -1.02
N TYR A 29 -11.07 0.56 -0.91
CA TYR A 29 -10.14 0.93 -1.98
C TYR A 29 -9.09 -0.16 -2.23
N THR A 30 -9.55 -1.40 -2.36
CA THR A 30 -8.71 -2.50 -2.85
C THR A 30 -8.54 -2.33 -4.36
N PHE A 31 -7.35 -2.01 -4.82
CA PHE A 31 -7.01 -1.97 -6.24
C PHE A 31 -6.04 -3.10 -6.57
N THR A 32 -6.32 -3.85 -7.63
CA THR A 32 -5.56 -5.04 -8.04
C THR A 32 -4.68 -4.76 -9.25
N LYS A 33 -4.94 -3.69 -10.00
CA LYS A 33 -4.16 -3.29 -11.18
C LYS A 33 -3.87 -1.80 -11.19
N ALA A 34 -2.74 -1.44 -11.78
CA ALA A 34 -2.37 -0.07 -12.08
C ALA A 34 -1.87 0.11 -13.51
N LYS A 35 -2.15 1.28 -14.09
CA LYS A 35 -1.48 1.78 -15.29
C LYS A 35 -0.76 3.08 -14.95
N ILE A 36 0.55 3.13 -15.17
CA ILE A 36 1.40 4.29 -14.91
C ILE A 36 1.86 4.87 -16.26
N VAL A 37 1.60 6.15 -16.49
CA VAL A 37 2.02 6.87 -17.70
C VAL A 37 3.41 7.48 -17.47
N ILE A 38 4.36 7.12 -18.32
CA ILE A 38 5.74 7.61 -18.29
C ILE A 38 6.08 8.19 -19.67
N GLY A 39 5.85 9.50 -19.84
CA GLY A 39 5.97 10.13 -21.15
C GLY A 39 4.97 9.56 -22.15
N ASN A 40 5.47 8.84 -23.16
CA ASN A 40 4.66 8.19 -24.19
C ASN A 40 4.43 6.69 -23.92
N GLU A 41 4.93 6.16 -22.80
CA GLU A 41 4.83 4.76 -22.43
C GLU A 41 3.78 4.54 -21.34
N ILE A 42 3.16 3.36 -21.35
CA ILE A 42 2.24 2.92 -20.29
C ILE A 42 2.82 1.64 -19.68
N LEU A 43 3.10 1.70 -18.38
CA LEU A 43 3.46 0.55 -17.58
C LEU A 43 2.21 -0.02 -16.90
N GLU A 44 1.89 -1.28 -17.20
CA GLU A 44 0.80 -2.00 -16.55
C GLU A 44 1.37 -2.99 -15.53
N LEU A 45 0.78 -3.06 -14.34
CA LEU A 45 1.23 -3.95 -13.27
C LEU A 45 0.10 -4.39 -12.35
N ASN A 46 0.31 -5.53 -11.68
CA ASN A 46 -0.52 -5.99 -10.57
C ASN A 46 -0.09 -5.27 -9.29
N VAL A 47 -1.08 -4.81 -8.51
CA VAL A 47 -0.87 -4.05 -7.29
C VAL A 47 -0.95 -4.99 -6.10
N GLU A 48 0.14 -5.09 -5.33
CA GLU A 48 0.12 -5.75 -4.03
C GLU A 48 -0.27 -4.74 -2.95
N GLN A 49 0.34 -3.55 -2.98
CA GLN A 49 0.12 -2.49 -2.01
C GLN A 49 0.14 -1.11 -2.67
N TRP A 50 -0.62 -0.18 -2.11
CA TRP A 50 -0.61 1.21 -2.56
C TRP A 50 -0.84 2.16 -1.39
N ARG A 51 -0.34 3.39 -1.51
CA ARG A 51 -0.46 4.42 -0.48
C ARG A 51 -0.49 5.80 -1.11
N ASP A 52 -1.41 6.64 -0.66
CA ASP A 52 -1.39 8.09 -0.82
C ASP A 52 -0.82 8.78 0.43
N TYR A 53 -0.52 10.07 0.28
CA TYR A 53 0.04 10.89 1.35
C TYR A 53 -0.86 12.10 1.56
N ASP A 54 -1.31 12.31 2.81
CA ASP A 54 -2.38 13.27 3.15
C ASP A 54 -2.16 14.70 2.60
N ASP A 55 -0.89 15.14 2.51
CA ASP A 55 -0.52 16.49 2.06
C ASP A 55 0.26 16.48 0.72
N SER A 56 0.06 15.47 -0.13
CA SER A 56 0.82 15.32 -1.39
C SER A 56 0.05 14.59 -2.47
N ASP A 57 0.21 15.04 -3.72
CA ASP A 57 -0.32 14.38 -4.92
C ASP A 57 0.49 13.13 -5.32
N GLN A 58 1.16 12.50 -4.38
CA GLN A 58 2.01 11.33 -4.65
C GLN A 58 1.28 10.05 -4.30
N ILE A 59 1.40 9.07 -5.19
CA ILE A 59 0.95 7.71 -4.99
C ILE A 59 2.16 6.79 -5.04
N GLN A 60 2.32 5.98 -4.00
CA GLN A 60 3.27 4.87 -3.98
C GLN A 60 2.55 3.57 -4.31
N ILE A 61 3.17 2.73 -5.14
CA ILE A 61 2.74 1.37 -5.41
C ILE A 61 3.88 0.40 -5.14
N ILE A 62 3.53 -0.77 -4.61
CA ILE A 62 4.39 -1.95 -4.56
C ILE A 62 3.72 -3.03 -5.42
N ASP A 63 4.44 -3.55 -6.40
CA ASP A 63 3.98 -4.68 -7.21
C ASP A 63 4.19 -6.02 -6.50
N GLU A 64 3.59 -7.10 -7.03
CA GLU A 64 3.68 -8.45 -6.46
C GLU A 64 5.11 -9.02 -6.38
N ASN A 65 6.10 -8.37 -7.02
CA ASN A 65 7.51 -8.74 -6.93
C ASN A 65 8.26 -7.88 -5.89
N GLY A 66 7.57 -7.02 -5.15
CA GLY A 66 8.15 -6.11 -4.16
C GLY A 66 8.81 -4.87 -4.76
N LYS A 67 8.65 -4.59 -6.06
CA LYS A 67 9.23 -3.38 -6.67
C LYS A 67 8.37 -2.18 -6.35
N VAL A 68 9.04 -1.08 -5.97
CA VAL A 68 8.41 0.16 -5.51
C VAL A 68 8.38 1.19 -6.63
N TYR A 69 7.22 1.83 -6.80
CA TYR A 69 6.98 2.93 -7.73
C TYR A 69 6.44 4.12 -6.95
N LEU A 70 6.94 5.32 -7.24
CA LEU A 70 6.41 6.57 -6.72
C LEU A 70 6.08 7.46 -7.91
N THR A 71 4.84 7.93 -7.99
CA THR A 71 4.37 8.75 -9.11
C THR A 71 3.40 9.82 -8.63
N HIS A 72 3.16 10.82 -9.49
CA HIS A 72 2.11 11.80 -9.28
C HIS A 72 0.73 11.18 -9.57
N SER A 73 -0.31 11.57 -8.83
CA SER A 73 -1.67 11.07 -8.93
C SER A 73 -2.28 11.27 -10.33
N SER A 74 -1.84 12.29 -11.07
CA SER A 74 -2.24 12.55 -12.46
C SER A 74 -1.72 11.53 -13.47
N ASN A 75 -0.69 10.76 -13.12
CA ASN A 75 0.01 9.87 -14.05
C ASN A 75 -0.38 8.41 -13.84
N ILE A 76 -1.41 8.13 -13.03
CA ILE A 76 -1.74 6.78 -12.60
C ILE A 76 -3.24 6.52 -12.61
N LEU A 77 -3.61 5.34 -13.07
CA LEU A 77 -4.95 4.80 -12.95
C LEU A 77 -4.90 3.53 -12.09
N LEU A 78 -5.59 3.54 -10.96
CA LEU A 78 -5.80 2.38 -10.08
C LEU A 78 -7.16 1.74 -10.38
N MET A 79 -7.22 0.41 -10.49
CA MET A 79 -8.43 -0.33 -10.86
C MET A 79 -8.66 -1.52 -9.92
N SER A 80 -9.92 -1.78 -9.59
CA SER A 80 -10.38 -3.01 -8.94
C SER A 80 -11.15 -3.84 -9.97
N GLU A 81 -10.90 -5.13 -10.01
CA GLU A 81 -11.68 -6.12 -10.77
C GLU A 81 -12.48 -7.02 -9.84
#